data_AF-A0A2D6LUL9-F1
#
_entry.id   AF-A0A2D6LUL9-F1
#
_cell.length_a   1.000
_cell.length_b   1.000
_cell.length_c   1.000
_cell.angle_alpha   90.00
_cell.angle_beta   90.00
_cell.angle_gamma   90.00
#
_symmetry.space_group_name_H-M   'P 1'
#
loop_
_entity.id
_entity.type
_entity.pdbx_description
1 polymer ?
#
loop_
_entity_poly.entity_id
_entity_poly.type
_entity_poly.pdbx_seq_one_letter_code
_entity_poly.pdbx_strand_id
1 'polypeptide(L)' 'MTKMHTRMKRKLGLAHNKSHKKRIKKVKPKTFKTEESAKKYAEFKGIKKYKLVNLRISEDKKKLKIVPEK' A
#
# COMPACT_ATOMS: atom_id res chain seq x y z
N MET A 1 38.39 19.91 -13.55
CA MET A 1 37.31 19.10 -12.94
C MET A 1 37.74 18.73 -11.52
N THR A 2 37.06 19.22 -10.48
CA THR A 2 37.43 18.91 -9.09
C THR A 2 37.14 17.44 -8.77
N LYS A 3 38.15 16.72 -8.27
CA LYS A 3 37.98 15.33 -7.83
C LYS A 3 37.11 15.33 -6.57
N MET A 4 35.96 14.68 -6.64
CA MET A 4 35.04 14.53 -5.51
C MET A 4 35.15 13.12 -4.92
N HIS A 5 35.22 13.02 -3.60
CA HIS A 5 35.24 11.72 -2.92
C HIS A 5 33.97 10.89 -3.23
N THR A 6 34.12 9.58 -3.39
CA THR A 6 33.03 8.66 -3.76
C THR A 6 31.86 8.69 -2.77
N ARG A 7 32.17 8.86 -1.47
CA ARG A 7 31.18 9.05 -0.40
C ARG A 7 30.28 10.27 -0.63
N MET A 8 30.85 11.39 -1.09
CA MET A 8 30.10 12.62 -1.40
C MET A 8 29.23 12.43 -2.65
N LYS A 9 29.74 11.76 -3.68
CA LYS A 9 28.96 11.38 -4.88
C LYS A 9 27.72 10.55 -4.52
N ARG A 10 27.85 9.58 -3.60
CA ARG A 10 26.72 8.74 -3.15
C ARG A 10 25.70 9.53 -2.33
N LYS A 11 26.14 10.38 -1.40
CA LYS A 11 25.24 11.21 -0.58
C LYS A 11 24.37 12.14 -1.43
N LEU A 12 24.94 12.69 -2.50
CA LEU A 12 24.26 13.59 -3.43
C LEU A 12 23.47 12.85 -4.53
N GLY A 13 23.45 11.51 -4.53
CA GLY A 13 22.76 10.72 -5.56
C GLY A 13 23.42 10.76 -6.95
N LEU A 14 24.62 11.34 -7.07
CA LEU A 14 25.37 11.50 -8.32
C LEU A 14 26.19 10.25 -8.70
N ALA A 15 26.21 9.24 -7.83
CA ALA A 15 27.00 8.02 -8.04
C ALA A 15 26.32 7.02 -9.00
N HIS A 16 25.03 7.17 -9.30
CA HIS A 16 24.29 6.28 -10.19
C HIS A 16 23.58 7.10 -11.27
N ASN A 17 23.68 6.69 -12.53
CA ASN A 17 22.99 7.33 -13.67
C ASN A 17 21.45 7.13 -13.64
N LYS A 18 20.91 6.46 -12.62
CA LYS A 18 19.47 6.25 -12.46
C LYS A 18 18.94 7.36 -11.56
N SER A 19 18.11 8.24 -12.12
CA SER A 19 17.37 9.22 -11.32
C SER A 19 16.68 8.48 -10.16
N HIS A 20 16.87 8.93 -8.92
CA HIS A 20 16.05 8.51 -7.79
C HIS A 20 14.61 8.99 -8.02
N LYS A 21 13.86 8.34 -8.93
CA LYS A 21 12.43 8.60 -9.07
C LYS A 21 11.82 8.24 -7.73
N LYS A 22 11.25 9.23 -7.03
CA LYS A 22 10.39 8.98 -5.87
C LYS A 22 9.36 7.96 -6.34
N ARG A 23 9.44 6.72 -5.83
CA ARG A 23 8.44 5.70 -6.14
C ARG A 23 7.12 6.20 -5.57
N ILE A 24 6.21 6.66 -6.44
CA ILE A 24 4.85 6.98 -6.06
C ILE A 24 4.26 5.68 -5.47
N LYS A 25 4.06 5.65 -4.15
CA LYS A 25 3.46 4.51 -3.49
C LYS A 25 2.01 4.45 -3.96
N LYS A 26 1.67 3.49 -4.83
CA LYS A 26 0.28 3.21 -5.20
C LYS A 26 -0.49 2.91 -3.91
N VAL A 27 -1.51 3.71 -3.60
CA VAL A 27 -2.38 3.49 -2.44
C VAL A 27 -3.18 2.22 -2.71
N LYS A 28 -2.80 1.12 -2.06
CA LYS A 28 -3.54 -0.13 -2.17
C LYS A 28 -4.81 -0.05 -1.31
N PRO A 29 -5.93 -0.67 -1.74
CA PRO A 29 -7.12 -0.75 -0.91
C PRO A 29 -6.82 -1.50 0.39
N LYS A 30 -7.43 -1.04 1.49
CA LYS A 30 -7.24 -1.62 2.82
C LYS A 30 -7.91 -2.99 2.89
N THR A 31 -7.19 -3.98 3.40
CA THR A 31 -7.68 -5.36 3.59
C THR A 31 -7.65 -5.72 5.07
N PHE A 32 -8.60 -6.52 5.51
CA PHE A 32 -8.83 -6.88 6.90
C PHE A 32 -8.62 -8.38 7.13
N LYS A 33 -8.26 -8.75 8.36
CA LYS A 33 -8.12 -10.16 8.76
C LYS A 33 -9.44 -10.72 9.30
N THR A 34 -10.20 -9.90 10.02
CA THR A 34 -11.47 -10.29 10.66
C THR A 34 -12.63 -9.49 10.09
N GLU A 35 -13.81 -10.08 10.09
CA GLU A 35 -15.04 -9.43 9.62
C GLU A 35 -15.41 -8.22 10.47
N GLU A 36 -15.29 -8.33 11.79
CA GLU A 36 -15.56 -7.24 12.73
C GLU A 36 -14.75 -5.98 12.41
N SER A 37 -13.46 -6.15 12.12
CA SER A 37 -12.59 -5.02 11.77
C SER A 37 -12.98 -4.38 10.44
N ALA A 38 -13.48 -5.17 9.49
CA ALA A 38 -13.99 -4.66 8.23
C ALA A 38 -15.31 -3.90 8.43
N LYS A 39 -16.23 -4.43 9.25
CA LYS A 39 -17.52 -3.78 9.56
C LYS A 39 -17.32 -2.42 10.26
N LYS A 40 -16.48 -2.37 11.30
CA LYS A 40 -16.12 -1.12 12.00
C LYS A 40 -15.54 -0.08 11.04
N TYR A 41 -14.72 -0.52 10.08
CA TYR A 41 -14.18 0.39 9.07
C TYR A 41 -15.24 0.88 8.08
N ALA A 42 -16.16 0.01 7.64
CA ALA A 42 -17.27 0.39 6.77
C ALA A 42 -18.19 1.42 7.45
N GLU A 43 -18.52 1.21 8.73
CA GLU A 43 -19.28 2.14 9.57
C GLU A 43 -18.59 3.49 9.70
N PHE A 44 -17.30 3.50 10.05
CA PHE A 44 -16.50 4.72 10.11
C PHE A 44 -16.46 5.49 8.79
N LYS A 45 -16.54 4.77 7.66
CA LYS A 45 -16.58 5.36 6.32
C LYS A 45 -18.00 5.67 5.83
N GLY A 46 -19.05 5.36 6.60
CA GLY A 46 -20.44 5.58 6.22
C GLY A 46 -20.93 4.68 5.07
N ILE A 47 -20.26 3.56 4.80
CA ILE A 47 -20.62 2.63 3.72
C ILE A 47 -21.71 1.69 4.25
N LYS A 48 -22.96 1.90 3.82
CA LYS A 48 -24.12 1.13 4.32
C LYS A 48 -24.38 -0.17 3.54
N LYS A 49 -24.13 -0.17 2.23
CA LYS A 49 -24.28 -1.34 1.36
C LYS A 49 -22.91 -1.78 0.89
N TYR A 50 -22.43 -2.90 1.42
CA TYR A 50 -21.14 -3.47 1.02
C TYR A 50 -21.12 -4.98 1.14
N LYS A 51 -20.30 -5.60 0.30
CA LYS A 51 -19.91 -7.01 0.38
C LYS A 51 -18.50 -7.16 0.93
N LEU A 52 -18.32 -8.17 1.78
CA LEU A 52 -17.01 -8.64 2.20
C LEU A 52 -16.55 -9.74 1.25
N VAL A 53 -15.46 -9.49 0.53
CA VAL A 53 -14.88 -10.45 -0.40
C VAL A 53 -13.54 -10.91 0.14
N ASN A 54 -13.35 -12.23 0.28
CA ASN A 54 -12.05 -12.80 0.59
C ASN A 54 -11.18 -12.82 -0.67
N LEU A 55 -10.01 -12.18 -0.62
CA LEU A 55 -9.05 -12.15 -1.73
C LEU A 55 -8.17 -13.40 -1.81
N ARG A 56 -8.31 -14.32 -0.85
CA ARG A 56 -7.55 -15.57 -0.81
C ARG A 56 -8.49 -16.76 -0.89
N ILE A 57 -7.99 -17.81 -1.54
CA ILE A 57 -8.69 -19.08 -1.71
C ILE A 57 -8.76 -19.82 -0.37
N SER A 58 -7.71 -19.73 0.45
CA SER A 58 -7.64 -20.39 1.77
C SER A 58 -8.39 -19.59 2.85
N GLU A 59 -9.06 -20.34 3.71
CA GLU A 59 -9.79 -19.83 4.86
C GLU A 59 -8.92 -19.50 6.07
N ASP A 60 -7.76 -20.14 6.24
CA ASP A 60 -6.92 -19.92 7.43
C ASP A 60 -6.24 -18.55 7.40
N LYS A 61 -6.07 -17.99 6.20
CA LYS A 61 -5.36 -16.72 5.99
C LYS A 61 -6.22 -15.70 5.26
N LYS A 62 -7.50 -15.56 5.64
CA LYS A 62 -8.46 -14.64 4.99
C LYS A 62 -7.89 -13.22 4.87
N LYS A 63 -8.17 -12.60 3.73
CA LYS A 63 -7.93 -11.17 3.47
C LYS A 63 -9.20 -10.57 2.92
N LEU A 64 -9.98 -9.98 3.81
CA LEU A 64 -11.28 -9.43 3.51
C LEU A 64 -11.14 -8.02 2.93
N LYS A 65 -11.82 -7.78 1.83
CA LYS A 65 -11.94 -6.47 1.20
C LYS A 65 -13.41 -6.07 1.20
N ILE A 66 -13.66 -4.82 1.58
CA ILE A 66 -14.98 -4.20 1.49
C ILE A 66 -15.16 -3.71 0.06
N VAL A 67 -16.21 -4.19 -0.61
CA VAL A 67 -16.62 -3.73 -1.94
C VAL A 67 -17.99 -3.06 -1.79
N PRO A 68 -18.10 -1.75 -2.03
CA PRO A 68 -19.39 -1.07 -1.98
C PRO A 68 -20.30 -1.63 -3.08
N GLU A 69 -21.54 -1.95 -2.73
CA GLU A 69 -22.57 -2.25 -3.71
C GLU A 69 -23.16 -0.93 -4.21
N LYS A 70 -23.32 -0.82 -5.53
CA LYS A 70 -23.98 0.33 -6.16
C LYS A 70 -25.47 0.33 -5.84
#